data_AF-A0A662RXK0-F1
#
_entry.id   AF-A0A662RXK0-F1
#
_cell.length_a   1.000
_cell.length_b   1.000
_cell.length_c   1.000
_cell.angle_alpha   90.00
_cell.angle_beta   90.00
_cell.angle_gamma   90.00
#
_symmetry.space_group_name_H-M   'P 1'
#
loop_
_entity.id
_entity.type
_entity.pdbx_description
1 polymer ?
#
loop_
_entity_poly.entity_id
_entity_poly.type
_entity_poly.pdbx_seq_one_letter_code
_entity_poly.pdbx_strand_id
1 'polypeptide(L)'
;MPDNPINRARWEKLSPGSKILLYGEYKGKKGAWVLCTLKERKLADKPIPYWQPPLGYPLLVYLEPIIPPKLKSQSDLDDIKPITKEELASAFSIKALRALYDRRSIYTFGERKESGITYSISKFEGVLNEFLARNRKIPKPKKPNHDEIKELIYQIGLIQGKFPVKEYPIEGRRIYVVWRRTARSVPYVAWEVSFSGGDLFK
;
A
#
# COMPACT_ATOMS: atom_id res chain seq x y z
N MET A 1 -35.84 -0.01 4.89
CA MET A 1 -35.06 0.96 5.69
C MET A 1 -33.63 0.45 5.88
N PRO A 2 -32.63 1.34 6.02
CA PRO A 2 -31.23 0.97 6.26
C PRO A 2 -31.06 0.19 7.57
N ASP A 3 -31.88 0.50 8.57
CA ASP A 3 -32.06 -0.32 9.77
C ASP A 3 -33.14 -1.38 9.53
N ASN A 4 -32.73 -2.64 9.66
CA ASN A 4 -33.58 -3.83 9.63
C ASN A 4 -32.94 -4.89 10.55
N PRO A 5 -33.66 -5.95 10.96
CA PRO A 5 -33.14 -6.91 11.93
C PRO A 5 -31.77 -7.52 11.56
N ILE A 6 -31.53 -7.77 10.26
CA ILE A 6 -30.27 -8.35 9.78
C ILE A 6 -29.13 -7.34 9.86
N ASN A 7 -29.36 -6.12 9.37
CA ASN A 7 -28.35 -5.04 9.41
C ASN A 7 -28.03 -4.63 10.84
N ARG A 8 -29.02 -4.61 11.72
CA ARG A 8 -28.87 -4.37 13.15
C ARG A 8 -28.03 -5.44 13.82
N ALA A 9 -28.36 -6.71 13.59
CA ALA A 9 -27.56 -7.82 14.13
C ALA A 9 -26.10 -7.76 13.65
N ARG A 10 -25.86 -7.43 12.38
CA ARG A 10 -24.50 -7.25 11.83
C ARG A 10 -23.76 -6.07 12.48
N TRP A 11 -24.43 -4.94 12.62
CA TRP A 11 -23.88 -3.74 13.25
C TRP A 11 -23.57 -3.96 14.73
N GLU A 12 -24.38 -4.75 15.44
CA GLU A 12 -24.17 -5.08 16.85
C GLU A 12 -22.93 -5.95 17.09
N LYS A 13 -22.53 -6.74 16.09
CA LYS A 13 -21.32 -7.56 16.15
C LYS A 13 -20.03 -6.76 15.93
N LEU A 14 -20.13 -5.50 15.51
CA LEU A 14 -18.98 -4.64 15.32
C LEU A 14 -18.43 -4.15 16.67
N SER A 15 -17.14 -4.40 16.89
CA SER A 15 -16.44 -4.01 18.12
C SER A 15 -15.34 -2.98 17.81
N PRO A 16 -15.16 -1.91 18.61
CA PRO A 16 -14.02 -1.00 18.48
C PRO A 16 -12.70 -1.75 18.32
N GLY A 17 -11.83 -1.26 17.43
CA GLY A 17 -10.59 -1.92 17.05
C GLY A 17 -10.72 -2.93 15.90
N SER A 18 -11.93 -3.34 15.50
CA SER A 18 -12.13 -4.22 14.34
C SER A 18 -11.56 -3.61 13.06
N LYS A 19 -10.91 -4.43 12.24
CA LYS A 19 -10.50 -4.04 10.88
C LYS A 19 -11.69 -4.10 9.94
N ILE A 20 -11.80 -3.10 9.08
CA ILE A 20 -12.88 -2.96 8.10
C ILE A 20 -12.29 -2.64 6.74
N LEU A 21 -12.70 -3.38 5.71
CA LEU A 21 -12.42 -3.05 4.31
C LEU A 21 -13.62 -2.33 3.70
N LEU A 22 -13.43 -1.12 3.20
CA LEU A 22 -14.47 -0.37 2.50
C LEU A 22 -14.52 -0.81 1.04
N TYR A 23 -15.71 -1.27 0.66
CA TYR A 23 -16.03 -1.67 -0.69
C TYR A 23 -16.74 -0.52 -1.42
N GLY A 24 -16.35 -0.28 -2.66
CA GLY A 24 -16.98 0.73 -3.51
C GLY A 24 -16.48 0.68 -4.95
N GLU A 25 -16.97 1.62 -5.74
CA GLU A 25 -16.52 1.83 -7.12
C GLU A 25 -15.65 3.08 -7.19
N TYR A 26 -14.47 2.94 -7.81
CA TYR A 26 -13.60 4.06 -8.11
C TYR A 26 -12.99 3.87 -9.50
N LYS A 27 -13.06 4.91 -10.35
CA LYS A 27 -12.60 4.88 -11.75
C LYS A 27 -13.09 3.65 -12.53
N GLY A 28 -14.37 3.30 -12.39
CA GLY A 28 -15.01 2.16 -13.06
C GLY A 28 -14.61 0.79 -12.52
N LYS A 29 -13.82 0.70 -11.44
CA LYS A 29 -13.41 -0.54 -10.81
C LYS A 29 -14.09 -0.72 -9.45
N LYS A 30 -14.83 -1.81 -9.32
CA LYS A 30 -15.49 -2.21 -8.06
C LYS A 30 -14.58 -3.08 -7.24
N GLY A 31 -14.45 -2.80 -5.94
CA GLY A 31 -13.57 -3.57 -5.08
C GLY A 31 -13.44 -3.02 -3.67
N ALA A 32 -12.62 -3.69 -2.87
CA ALA A 32 -12.17 -3.19 -1.56
C ALA A 32 -11.00 -2.21 -1.77
N TRP A 33 -11.20 -0.96 -1.35
CA TRP A 33 -10.29 0.16 -1.62
C TRP A 33 -9.64 0.74 -0.37
N VAL A 34 -10.27 0.63 0.79
CA VAL A 34 -9.76 1.28 2.01
C VAL A 34 -9.73 0.29 3.15
N LEU A 35 -8.61 0.21 3.85
CA LEU A 35 -8.51 -0.46 5.14
C LEU A 35 -8.69 0.56 6.26
N CYS A 36 -9.63 0.31 7.16
CA CYS A 36 -9.92 1.12 8.32
C CYS A 36 -9.85 0.31 9.62
N THR A 37 -9.73 1.02 10.74
CA THR A 37 -10.08 0.51 12.08
C THR A 37 -11.41 1.13 12.49
N LEU A 38 -12.31 0.34 13.06
CA LEU A 38 -13.53 0.85 13.69
C LEU A 38 -13.17 1.59 14.99
N LYS A 39 -13.54 2.86 15.09
CA LYS A 39 -13.42 3.63 16.33
C LYS A 39 -14.60 3.38 17.25
N GLU A 40 -15.79 3.58 16.73
CA GLU A 40 -17.02 3.43 17.50
C GLU A 40 -18.21 3.15 16.57
N ARG A 41 -19.29 2.71 17.19
CA ARG A 41 -20.59 2.58 16.55
C ARG A 41 -21.60 3.40 17.34
N LYS A 42 -22.45 4.15 16.65
CA LYS A 42 -23.45 5.03 17.27
C LYS A 42 -24.81 4.83 16.62
N LEU A 43 -25.87 4.78 17.43
CA LEU A 43 -27.23 4.90 16.90
C LEU A 43 -27.49 6.37 16.64
N ALA A 44 -27.91 6.73 15.43
CA ALA A 44 -28.34 8.09 15.17
C ALA A 44 -29.60 8.40 16.00
N ASP A 45 -29.57 9.52 16.71
CA ASP A 45 -30.68 10.07 17.49
C ASP A 45 -31.49 11.12 16.70
N LYS A 46 -31.00 11.48 15.51
CA LYS A 46 -31.63 12.42 14.57
C LYS A 46 -31.45 11.96 13.13
N PRO A 47 -32.34 12.36 12.21
CA PRO A 47 -32.15 12.13 10.78
C PRO A 47 -30.89 12.82 10.25
N ILE A 48 -30.26 12.21 9.24
CA ILE A 48 -29.05 12.74 8.62
C ILE A 48 -29.44 13.82 7.58
N PRO A 49 -29.11 15.11 7.78
CA PRO A 49 -29.68 16.21 6.97
C PRO A 49 -29.32 16.15 5.48
N TYR A 50 -28.15 15.60 5.15
CA TYR A 50 -27.67 15.50 3.77
C TYR A 50 -28.10 14.21 3.05
N TRP A 51 -28.90 13.36 3.68
CA TRP A 51 -29.53 12.22 3.00
C TRP A 51 -30.75 12.66 2.21
N GLN A 52 -31.02 11.99 1.09
CA GLN A 52 -32.21 12.24 0.27
C GLN A 52 -33.01 10.95 0.05
N PRO A 53 -34.20 10.79 0.66
CA PRO A 53 -34.81 11.71 1.64
C PRO A 53 -34.09 11.63 3.02
N PRO A 54 -34.11 12.70 3.85
CA PRO A 54 -33.48 12.73 5.16
C PRO A 54 -34.35 11.99 6.20
N LEU A 55 -34.61 10.70 5.94
CA LEU A 55 -35.49 9.87 6.75
C LEU A 55 -34.71 8.74 7.42
N GLY A 56 -35.04 8.49 8.69
CA GLY A 56 -34.56 7.35 9.48
C GLY A 56 -33.48 7.69 10.51
N TYR A 57 -33.16 6.69 11.34
CA TYR A 57 -32.16 6.74 12.40
C TYR A 57 -31.06 5.70 12.08
N PRO A 58 -30.10 6.03 11.19
CA PRO A 58 -29.17 5.03 10.70
C PRO A 58 -28.24 4.49 11.79
N LEU A 59 -27.80 3.26 11.56
CA LEU A 59 -26.75 2.61 12.30
C LEU A 59 -25.40 3.18 11.82
N LEU A 60 -24.79 4.07 12.63
CA LEU A 60 -23.55 4.76 12.27
C LEU A 60 -22.33 3.95 12.71
N VAL A 61 -21.27 4.06 11.90
CA VAL A 61 -19.93 3.56 12.22
C VAL A 61 -18.92 4.66 11.96
N TYR A 62 -18.00 4.84 12.89
CA TYR A 62 -16.92 5.81 12.78
C TYR A 62 -15.63 5.04 12.51
N LEU A 63 -14.95 5.42 11.44
CA LEU A 63 -13.82 4.70 10.89
C LEU A 63 -12.59 5.59 10.88
N GLU A 64 -11.45 5.00 11.22
CA GLU A 64 -10.14 5.61 11.06
C GLU A 64 -9.40 4.91 9.91
N PRO A 65 -9.10 5.61 8.81
CA PRO A 65 -8.34 5.05 7.69
C PRO A 65 -6.92 4.64 8.12
N ILE A 66 -6.50 3.46 7.68
CA ILE A 66 -5.11 2.97 7.77
C ILE A 66 -4.45 3.05 6.40
N ILE A 67 -5.16 2.58 5.36
CA ILE A 67 -4.71 2.59 3.97
C ILE A 67 -5.86 3.06 3.09
N PRO A 68 -5.73 4.17 2.36
CA PRO A 68 -4.66 5.16 2.52
C PRO A 68 -4.69 5.82 3.92
N PRO A 69 -3.57 6.34 4.44
CA PRO A 69 -3.51 6.99 5.75
C PRO A 69 -4.21 8.36 5.78
N LYS A 70 -4.52 8.91 4.61
CA LYS A 70 -5.34 10.11 4.43
C LYS A 70 -6.43 9.76 3.43
N LEU A 71 -7.67 10.09 3.77
CA LEU A 71 -8.84 9.90 2.90
C LEU A 71 -9.65 11.20 2.90
N LYS A 72 -9.10 12.22 2.24
CA LYS A 72 -9.69 13.56 2.11
C LYS A 72 -10.32 13.77 0.74
N SER A 73 -9.77 13.14 -0.30
CA SER A 73 -10.28 13.24 -1.66
C SER A 73 -10.25 11.88 -2.35
N GLN A 74 -11.01 11.76 -3.44
CA GLN A 74 -11.04 10.53 -4.22
C GLN A 74 -9.66 10.17 -4.80
N SER A 75 -8.81 11.16 -5.08
CA SER A 75 -7.43 10.95 -5.56
C SER A 75 -6.53 10.22 -4.56
N ASP A 76 -6.89 10.17 -3.27
CA ASP A 76 -6.14 9.36 -2.29
C ASP A 76 -6.22 7.85 -2.61
N LEU A 77 -7.13 7.43 -3.49
CA LEU A 77 -7.27 6.06 -3.97
C LEU A 77 -6.45 5.76 -5.24
N ASP A 78 -5.79 6.75 -5.84
CA ASP A 78 -5.09 6.59 -7.13
C ASP A 78 -3.95 5.57 -7.08
N ASP A 79 -3.21 5.57 -5.97
CA ASP A 79 -2.08 4.66 -5.75
C ASP A 79 -2.50 3.33 -5.10
N ILE A 80 -3.79 3.16 -4.81
CA ILE A 80 -4.30 1.96 -4.17
C ILE A 80 -4.57 0.87 -5.19
N LYS A 81 -4.08 -0.32 -4.89
CA LYS A 81 -4.37 -1.55 -5.61
C LYS A 81 -5.52 -2.28 -4.90
N PRO A 82 -6.76 -2.18 -5.38
CA PRO A 82 -7.90 -2.78 -4.70
C PRO A 82 -7.87 -4.31 -4.84
N ILE A 83 -8.69 -4.98 -4.02
CA ILE A 83 -9.16 -6.35 -4.33
C ILE A 83 -10.47 -6.20 -5.08
N THR A 84 -10.54 -6.66 -6.33
CA THR A 84 -11.71 -6.42 -7.18
C THR A 84 -12.92 -7.23 -6.73
N LYS A 85 -14.12 -6.81 -7.15
CA LYS A 85 -15.37 -7.55 -6.91
C LYS A 85 -15.24 -9.01 -7.36
N GLU A 86 -14.65 -9.24 -8.53
CA GLU A 86 -14.47 -10.56 -9.12
C GLU A 86 -13.54 -11.43 -8.27
N GLU A 87 -12.44 -10.86 -7.76
CA GLU A 87 -11.50 -11.55 -6.88
C GLU A 87 -12.16 -11.89 -5.53
N LEU A 88 -12.86 -10.93 -4.92
CA LEU A 88 -13.61 -11.15 -3.68
C LEU A 88 -14.64 -12.27 -3.84
N ALA A 89 -15.35 -12.30 -4.97
CA ALA A 89 -16.40 -13.27 -5.26
C ALA A 89 -15.86 -14.68 -5.61
N SER A 90 -14.75 -14.74 -6.34
CA SER A 90 -14.19 -15.98 -6.89
C SER A 90 -13.05 -16.52 -6.03
N ALA A 91 -11.95 -15.77 -5.89
CA ALA A 91 -10.76 -16.21 -5.16
C ALA A 91 -11.02 -16.32 -3.65
N PHE A 92 -11.70 -15.34 -3.06
CA PHE A 92 -12.01 -15.33 -1.62
C PHE A 92 -13.38 -15.92 -1.27
N SER A 93 -14.13 -16.38 -2.28
CA SER A 93 -15.43 -17.05 -2.11
C SER A 93 -16.44 -16.25 -1.27
N ILE A 94 -16.48 -14.93 -1.45
CA ILE A 94 -17.49 -14.02 -0.87
C ILE A 94 -18.71 -14.02 -1.79
N LYS A 95 -19.53 -15.07 -1.68
CA LYS A 95 -20.65 -15.36 -2.60
C LYS A 95 -21.65 -14.20 -2.75
N ALA A 96 -21.83 -13.36 -1.74
CA ALA A 96 -22.76 -12.23 -1.80
C ALA A 96 -22.37 -11.21 -2.88
N LEU A 97 -21.09 -11.15 -3.23
CA LEU A 97 -20.56 -10.27 -4.28
C LEU A 97 -20.70 -10.86 -5.69
N ARG A 98 -21.24 -12.08 -5.85
CA ARG A 98 -21.61 -12.63 -7.17
C ARG A 98 -22.92 -12.06 -7.70
N ALA A 99 -23.70 -11.40 -6.85
CA ALA A 99 -24.96 -10.80 -7.26
C ALA A 99 -24.73 -9.73 -8.35
N LEU A 100 -25.66 -9.68 -9.31
CA LEU A 100 -25.66 -8.70 -10.39
C LEU A 100 -25.64 -7.26 -9.84
N TYR A 101 -26.42 -7.04 -8.78
CA TYR A 101 -26.52 -5.75 -8.09
C TYR A 101 -25.82 -5.79 -6.73
N ASP A 102 -25.04 -4.75 -6.44
CA ASP A 102 -24.35 -4.60 -5.18
C ASP A 102 -25.33 -4.18 -4.08
N ARG A 103 -25.27 -4.88 -2.95
CA ARG A 103 -26.11 -4.58 -1.78
C ARG A 103 -25.38 -3.61 -0.87
N ARG A 104 -26.09 -2.56 -0.43
CA ARG A 104 -25.63 -1.64 0.64
C ARG A 104 -25.75 -2.33 1.99
N SER A 105 -24.82 -3.23 2.32
CA SER A 105 -24.84 -3.98 3.57
C SER A 105 -23.44 -4.23 4.11
N ILE A 106 -23.33 -4.34 5.43
CA ILE A 106 -22.11 -4.79 6.10
C ILE A 106 -22.00 -6.30 5.92
N TYR A 107 -20.79 -6.79 5.60
CA TYR A 107 -20.46 -8.21 5.66
C TYR A 107 -19.57 -8.42 6.88
N THR A 108 -20.07 -9.21 7.82
CA THR A 108 -19.43 -9.52 9.09
C THR A 108 -18.73 -10.87 9.01
N PHE A 109 -17.59 -10.96 9.66
CA PHE A 109 -16.75 -12.15 9.66
C PHE A 109 -16.49 -12.56 11.12
N GLY A 110 -16.57 -13.84 11.41
CA GLY A 110 -16.37 -14.36 12.77
C GLY A 110 -16.15 -15.86 12.80
N GLU A 111 -15.74 -16.37 13.95
CA GLU A 111 -15.42 -17.80 14.14
C GLU A 111 -16.66 -18.68 14.21
N ARG A 112 -17.71 -18.19 14.89
CA ARG A 112 -18.94 -18.94 15.15
C ARG A 112 -20.01 -18.59 14.12
N LYS A 113 -20.81 -19.58 13.71
CA LYS A 113 -22.00 -19.34 12.92
C LYS A 113 -23.10 -18.80 13.83
N GLU A 114 -23.29 -17.49 13.81
CA GLU A 114 -24.29 -16.78 14.59
C GLU A 114 -25.12 -15.84 13.71
N SER A 115 -26.29 -15.43 14.20
CA SER A 115 -27.04 -14.34 13.57
C SER A 115 -26.17 -13.08 13.49
N GLY A 116 -26.15 -12.46 12.31
CA GLY A 116 -25.32 -11.29 12.07
C GLY A 116 -23.85 -11.59 11.78
N ILE A 117 -23.40 -12.85 11.66
CA ILE A 117 -22.10 -13.25 11.08
C ILE A 117 -22.34 -13.81 9.67
N THR A 118 -21.62 -13.29 8.67
CA THR A 118 -21.84 -13.66 7.25
C THR A 118 -20.83 -14.68 6.73
N TYR A 119 -19.57 -14.60 7.17
CA TYR A 119 -18.46 -15.41 6.69
C TYR A 119 -17.53 -15.80 7.84
N SER A 120 -16.66 -16.80 7.61
CA SER A 120 -15.61 -17.14 8.59
C SER A 120 -14.55 -16.04 8.67
N ILE A 121 -13.94 -15.84 9.84
CA ILE A 121 -12.87 -14.85 10.02
C ILE A 121 -11.67 -15.13 9.11
N SER A 122 -11.34 -16.40 8.86
CA SER A 122 -10.25 -16.80 7.97
C SER A 122 -10.38 -16.24 6.54
N LYS A 123 -11.61 -16.07 6.04
CA LYS A 123 -11.84 -15.41 4.74
C LYS A 123 -11.48 -13.94 4.77
N PHE A 124 -11.81 -13.27 5.87
CA PHE A 124 -11.45 -11.86 6.04
C PHE A 124 -9.94 -11.69 6.13
N GLU A 125 -9.26 -12.54 6.89
CA GLU A 125 -7.79 -12.53 7.01
C GLU A 125 -7.12 -12.75 5.66
N GLY A 126 -7.63 -13.68 4.84
CA GLY A 126 -7.14 -13.89 3.47
C GLY A 126 -7.24 -12.62 2.62
N VAL A 127 -8.40 -11.98 2.60
CA VAL A 127 -8.60 -10.72 1.85
C VAL A 127 -7.71 -9.60 2.40
N LEU A 128 -7.62 -9.49 3.73
CA LEU A 128 -6.84 -8.47 4.41
C LEU A 128 -5.35 -8.62 4.09
N ASN A 129 -4.81 -9.84 4.17
CA ASN A 129 -3.41 -10.12 3.88
C ASN A 129 -3.07 -9.80 2.43
N GLU A 130 -3.93 -10.16 1.48
CA GLU A 130 -3.74 -9.82 0.07
C GLU A 130 -3.78 -8.30 -0.14
N PHE A 131 -4.76 -7.60 0.46
CA PHE A 131 -4.86 -6.14 0.37
C PHE A 131 -3.62 -5.45 0.94
N LEU A 132 -3.14 -5.91 2.10
CA LEU A 132 -1.90 -5.42 2.71
C LEU A 132 -0.68 -5.71 1.83
N ALA A 133 -0.57 -6.90 1.23
CA ALA A 133 0.54 -7.27 0.36
C ALA A 133 0.61 -6.37 -0.88
N ARG A 134 -0.53 -6.11 -1.52
CA ARG A 134 -0.61 -5.23 -2.72
C ARG A 134 -0.25 -3.78 -2.42
N ASN A 135 -0.63 -3.31 -1.24
CA ASN A 135 -0.50 -1.91 -0.84
C ASN A 135 0.66 -1.68 0.14
N ARG A 136 1.51 -2.69 0.36
CA ARG A 136 2.74 -2.54 1.13
C ARG A 136 3.66 -1.59 0.38
N LYS A 137 3.98 -0.46 0.99
CA LYS A 137 5.04 0.42 0.49
C LYS A 137 6.35 -0.33 0.62
N ILE A 138 6.84 -0.90 -0.49
CA ILE A 138 8.23 -1.33 -0.59
C ILE A 138 9.05 -0.04 -0.41
N PRO A 139 9.93 0.06 0.60
CA PRO A 139 10.83 1.19 0.68
C PRO A 139 11.59 1.23 -0.64
N LYS A 140 11.46 2.32 -1.41
CA LYS A 140 12.32 2.50 -2.58
C LYS A 140 13.76 2.42 -2.06
N PRO A 141 14.64 1.58 -2.64
CA PRO A 141 16.03 1.57 -2.24
C PRO A 141 16.54 3.01 -2.35
N LYS A 142 17.16 3.50 -1.28
CA LYS A 142 17.77 4.83 -1.25
C LYS A 142 18.71 4.90 -2.45
N LYS A 143 18.50 5.86 -3.36
CA LYS A 143 19.44 6.05 -4.47
C LYS A 143 20.82 6.30 -3.87
N PRO A 144 21.85 5.54 -4.27
CA PRO A 144 23.17 5.76 -3.72
C PRO A 144 23.64 7.17 -4.07
N ASN A 145 24.23 7.85 -3.10
CA ASN A 145 24.85 9.16 -3.30
C ASN A 145 26.20 9.01 -4.03
N HIS A 146 26.82 10.14 -4.36
CA HIS A 146 28.07 10.20 -5.13
C HIS A 146 29.19 9.37 -4.52
N ASP A 147 29.38 9.50 -3.22
CA ASP A 147 30.45 8.81 -2.51
C ASP A 147 30.14 7.32 -2.30
N GLU A 148 28.86 6.96 -2.10
CA GLU A 148 28.41 5.57 -2.05
C GLU A 148 28.70 4.84 -3.38
N ILE A 149 28.56 5.53 -4.52
CA ILE A 149 28.95 4.97 -5.84
C ILE A 149 30.47 4.84 -5.97
N LYS A 150 31.26 5.84 -5.55
CA LYS A 150 32.72 5.73 -5.54
C LYS A 150 33.20 4.55 -4.70
N GLU A 151 32.59 4.37 -3.54
CA GLU A 151 32.88 3.24 -2.65
C GLU A 151 32.58 1.92 -3.36
N LEU A 152 31.39 1.79 -3.95
CA LEU A 152 31.01 0.60 -4.72
C LEU A 152 32.02 0.28 -5.82
N ILE A 153 32.40 1.26 -6.64
CA ILE A 153 33.37 1.07 -7.73
C ILE A 153 34.74 0.64 -7.19
N TYR A 154 35.17 1.21 -6.06
CA TYR A 154 36.41 0.81 -5.39
C TYR A 154 36.33 -0.64 -4.88
N GLN A 155 35.26 -1.02 -4.20
CA GLN A 155 35.05 -2.38 -3.67
C GLN A 155 34.97 -3.41 -4.79
N ILE A 156 34.30 -3.10 -5.91
CA ILE A 156 34.27 -3.96 -7.10
C ILE A 156 35.70 -4.21 -7.62
N GLY A 157 36.54 -3.16 -7.66
CA GLY A 157 37.94 -3.29 -8.02
C GLY A 157 38.69 -4.29 -7.14
N LEU A 158 38.51 -4.21 -5.81
CA LEU A 158 39.11 -5.15 -4.87
C LEU A 158 38.63 -6.59 -5.10
N ILE A 159 37.31 -6.78 -5.25
CA ILE A 159 36.69 -8.08 -5.48
C ILE A 159 37.20 -8.72 -6.78
N GLN A 160 37.44 -7.92 -7.82
CA GLN A 160 37.98 -8.38 -9.09
C GLN A 160 39.51 -8.56 -9.08
N GLY A 161 40.16 -8.51 -7.91
CA GLY A 161 41.60 -8.66 -7.76
C GLY A 161 42.40 -7.52 -8.42
N LYS A 162 41.80 -6.33 -8.55
CA LYS A 162 42.47 -5.12 -9.05
C LYS A 162 43.10 -4.35 -7.90
N PHE A 163 43.87 -3.32 -8.25
CA PHE A 163 44.47 -2.39 -7.28
C PHE A 163 43.81 -1.00 -7.39
N PRO A 164 42.56 -0.84 -6.94
CA PRO A 164 41.82 0.41 -7.05
C PRO A 164 42.42 1.52 -6.16
N VAL A 165 42.29 2.78 -6.60
CA VAL A 165 42.69 3.98 -5.85
C VAL A 165 41.61 5.04 -6.02
N LYS A 166 41.25 5.72 -4.94
CA LYS A 166 40.34 6.87 -4.98
C LYS A 166 41.12 8.17 -5.13
N GLU A 167 40.51 9.17 -5.75
CA GLU A 167 41.06 10.53 -5.88
C GLU A 167 42.47 10.55 -6.51
N TYR A 168 42.67 9.76 -7.57
CA TYR A 168 43.97 9.58 -8.21
C TYR A 168 44.39 10.85 -8.97
N PRO A 169 45.60 11.39 -8.73
CA PRO A 169 46.05 12.61 -9.39
C PRO A 169 46.46 12.34 -10.84
N ILE A 170 45.94 13.17 -11.77
CA ILE A 170 46.36 13.17 -13.18
C ILE A 170 46.30 14.60 -13.73
N GLU A 171 47.39 15.07 -14.34
CA GLU A 171 47.43 16.34 -15.10
C GLU A 171 46.72 17.54 -14.43
N GLY A 172 46.97 17.74 -13.13
CA GLY A 172 46.38 18.85 -12.35
C GLY A 172 44.93 18.64 -11.90
N ARG A 173 44.33 17.47 -12.12
CA ARG A 173 42.98 17.06 -11.70
C ARG A 173 43.03 15.79 -10.84
N ARG A 174 41.89 15.39 -10.26
CA ARG A 174 41.72 14.14 -9.50
C ARG A 174 40.57 13.32 -10.07
N ILE A 175 40.86 12.07 -10.44
CA ILE A 175 39.86 11.11 -10.87
C ILE A 175 39.29 10.39 -9.65
N TYR A 176 37.97 10.27 -9.57
CA TYR A 176 37.31 9.72 -8.39
C TYR A 176 37.75 8.31 -8.03
N VAL A 177 37.78 7.38 -8.99
CA VAL A 177 38.31 6.02 -8.78
C VAL A 177 39.05 5.54 -10.02
N VAL A 178 40.23 4.95 -9.85
CA VAL A 178 40.98 4.28 -10.92
C VAL A 178 41.26 2.84 -10.55
N TRP A 179 41.39 1.95 -11.53
CA TRP A 179 41.84 0.58 -11.34
C TRP A 179 43.20 0.37 -12.03
N ARG A 180 44.09 -0.33 -11.32
CA ARG A 180 45.43 -0.68 -11.78
C ARG A 180 45.58 -2.20 -11.88
N ARG A 181 46.44 -2.67 -12.78
CA ARG A 181 46.74 -4.11 -12.93
C ARG A 181 47.65 -4.62 -11.81
N THR A 182 48.58 -3.78 -11.34
CA THR A 182 49.44 -4.06 -10.19
C THR A 182 49.50 -2.84 -9.27
N ALA A 183 50.01 -3.00 -8.05
CA ALA A 183 50.08 -1.91 -7.07
C ALA A 183 50.94 -0.70 -7.54
N ARG A 184 51.87 -0.90 -8.48
CA ARG A 184 52.78 0.14 -8.99
C ARG A 184 52.51 0.54 -10.44
N SER A 185 51.59 -0.13 -11.15
CA SER A 185 51.30 0.22 -12.54
C SER A 185 50.51 1.52 -12.62
N VAL A 186 50.57 2.17 -13.79
CA VAL A 186 49.62 3.24 -14.12
C VAL A 186 48.18 2.69 -14.14
N PRO A 187 47.17 3.55 -13.94
CA PRO A 187 45.77 3.21 -14.19
C PRO A 187 45.55 2.65 -15.59
N TYR A 188 44.70 1.63 -15.70
CA TYR A 188 44.22 1.14 -16.99
C TYR A 188 42.70 1.33 -17.17
N VAL A 189 41.98 1.63 -16.07
CA VAL A 189 40.58 2.07 -16.08
C VAL A 189 40.46 3.26 -15.14
N ALA A 190 39.71 4.27 -15.56
CA ALA A 190 39.34 5.44 -14.79
C ALA A 190 37.82 5.56 -14.73
N TRP A 191 37.29 5.93 -13.57
CA TRP A 191 35.87 6.09 -13.32
C TRP A 191 35.58 7.50 -12.83
N GLU A 192 34.69 8.17 -13.56
CA GLU A 192 34.04 9.39 -13.10
C GLU A 192 32.55 9.13 -12.88
N VAL A 193 32.00 9.70 -11.81
CA VAL A 193 30.61 9.54 -11.40
C VAL A 193 29.94 10.88 -11.57
N SER A 194 28.90 10.93 -12.40
CA SER A 194 28.06 12.12 -12.58
C SER A 194 26.59 11.71 -12.54
N PHE A 195 25.76 12.50 -11.84
CA PHE A 195 24.31 12.30 -11.79
C PHE A 195 23.54 13.22 -12.74
N SER A 196 24.20 14.25 -13.26
CA SER A 196 23.67 15.15 -14.28
C SER A 196 24.30 14.76 -15.62
N GLY A 197 23.49 14.56 -16.66
CA GLY A 197 23.95 14.18 -18.02
C GLY A 197 24.74 15.27 -18.76
N GLY A 198 25.54 16.06 -18.07
CA GLY A 198 26.49 17.01 -18.65
C GLY A 198 27.80 16.33 -19.02
N ASP A 199 28.39 16.80 -20.11
CA ASP A 199 29.59 16.27 -20.75
C ASP A 199 30.77 16.09 -19.77
N LEU A 200 31.45 14.94 -19.86
CA LEU A 200 32.49 14.49 -18.93
C LEU A 200 33.87 15.14 -19.16
N PHE A 201 33.99 16.05 -20.14
CA PHE A 201 35.24 16.78 -20.39
C PHE A 201 34.95 18.25 -20.70
N LYS A 202 35.28 19.13 -19.74
CA LYS A 202 35.52 20.57 -19.95
C LYS A 202 36.93 20.92 -19.48
#